data_AF-A0A7X1M1Z3-F1
#
_entry.id   AF-A0A7X1M1Z3-F1
#
_cell.length_a   1.000
_cell.length_b   1.000
_cell.length_c   1.000
_cell.angle_alpha   90.00
_cell.angle_beta   90.00
_cell.angle_gamma   90.00
#
_symmetry.space_group_name_H-M   'P 1'
#
loop_
_entity.id
_entity.type
_entity.pdbx_description
1 polymer ?
#
loop_
_entity_poly.entity_id
_entity_poly.type
_entity_poly.pdbx_seq_one_letter_code
_entity_poly.pdbx_strand_id
1 'polypeptide(L)'
;MTAGTGKGRDGESQTPLEHFGEEVRLERERLGIDREDLGKEAFCGYSLVAKIEAGKRVPSPEFGEACDRLFPDSHGRFSRLAAFVLKCAFPQSFRKYVELEEIATVIRRFNCYLVPGLVQTEDYARAVMATGYARNQEDLVTARMARQRILERAHPPRLWVIVDEAALRRVYGGPEVMRGQLERLLTLADTVPHVVQVYPQSADHFHGVVSPFGLLSFDEGADVAHVEGLLGGRLTAEPHDVAVAQEAFSMLTAKALSPLDSSRLIESVLKECYQ
;
A
#
# COMPACT_ATOMS: atom_id res chain seq x y z
N MET A 1 22.78 24.77 45.24
CA MET A 1 23.07 25.26 43.88
C MET A 1 21.89 24.91 43.01
N THR A 2 21.09 25.93 42.70
CA THR A 2 19.93 25.90 41.81
C THR A 2 20.41 25.85 40.36
N ALA A 3 19.98 24.84 39.61
CA ALA A 3 20.05 24.86 38.16
C ALA A 3 18.65 24.54 37.63
N GLY A 4 17.88 25.60 37.42
CA GLY A 4 16.68 25.54 36.61
C GLY A 4 17.10 25.36 35.16
N THR A 5 16.82 24.21 34.57
CA THR A 5 16.83 24.04 33.13
C THR A 5 15.50 24.56 32.59
N GLY A 6 15.59 25.70 31.91
CA GLY A 6 14.47 26.33 31.24
C GLY A 6 13.79 25.35 30.30
N LYS A 7 12.50 25.12 30.53
CA LYS A 7 11.58 24.54 29.57
C LYS A 7 11.43 25.54 28.43
N GLY A 8 12.29 25.43 27.43
CA GLY A 8 12.06 26.03 26.13
C GLY A 8 10.71 25.53 25.62
N ARG A 9 9.79 26.45 25.33
CA ARG A 9 8.63 26.17 24.49
C ARG A 9 9.18 25.96 23.08
N ASP A 10 9.48 24.73 22.72
CA ASP A 10 9.60 24.35 21.32
C ASP A 10 8.21 24.58 20.70
N GLY A 11 8.13 25.53 19.76
CA GLY A 11 6.90 25.75 18.99
C GLY A 11 6.55 24.44 18.28
N GLU A 12 5.42 23.84 18.64
CA GLU A 12 4.92 22.62 18.00
C GLU A 12 4.84 22.87 16.49
N SER A 13 5.80 22.32 15.76
CA SER A 13 5.78 22.35 14.30
C SER A 13 4.63 21.47 13.85
N GLN A 14 3.67 22.08 13.17
CA GLN A 14 2.49 21.41 12.62
C GLN A 14 2.91 20.16 11.84
N THR A 15 2.20 19.04 12.05
CA THR A 15 2.46 17.80 11.30
C THR A 15 2.11 18.00 9.82
N PRO A 16 2.70 17.22 8.89
CA PRO A 16 2.34 17.29 7.47
C PRO A 16 0.84 17.16 7.19
N LEU A 17 0.15 16.33 7.97
CA LEU A 17 -1.28 16.10 7.85
C LEU A 17 -2.09 17.32 8.31
N GLU A 18 -1.73 17.91 9.44
CA GLU A 18 -2.36 19.15 9.91
C GLU A 18 -2.12 20.30 8.93
N HIS A 19 -0.92 20.40 8.35
CA HIS A 19 -0.58 21.43 7.37
C HIS A 19 -1.43 21.30 6.10
N PHE A 20 -1.60 20.08 5.58
CA PHE A 20 -2.52 19.83 4.47
C PHE A 20 -3.95 20.25 4.80
N GLY A 21 -4.45 19.85 5.97
CA GLY A 21 -5.80 20.20 6.41
C GLY A 21 -6.02 21.71 6.52
N GLU A 22 -5.02 22.43 7.03
CA GLU A 22 -5.05 23.88 7.14
C GLU A 22 -5.06 24.57 5.77
N GLU A 23 -4.19 24.18 4.84
CA GLU A 23 -4.16 24.74 3.48
C GLU A 23 -5.50 24.56 2.77
N VAL A 24 -6.14 23.38 2.90
CA VAL A 24 -7.47 23.11 2.32
C VAL A 24 -8.51 24.03 2.94
N ARG A 25 -8.52 24.15 4.27
CA ARG A 25 -9.48 25.01 4.99
C ARG A 25 -9.33 26.47 4.59
N LEU A 26 -8.10 26.99 4.57
CA LEU A 26 -7.81 28.38 4.23
C LEU A 26 -8.27 28.72 2.81
N GLU A 27 -7.98 27.85 1.85
CA GLU A 27 -8.38 28.06 0.46
C GLU A 27 -9.90 27.97 0.29
N ARG A 28 -10.53 26.97 0.92
CA ARG A 28 -11.98 26.80 0.91
C ARG A 28 -12.70 28.03 1.49
N GLU A 29 -12.26 28.52 2.64
CA GLU A 29 -12.85 29.70 3.31
C GLU A 29 -12.63 30.99 2.51
N ARG A 30 -11.45 31.16 1.91
CA ARG A 30 -11.15 32.31 1.02
C ARG A 30 -12.11 32.38 -0.16
N LEU A 31 -12.51 31.23 -0.70
CA LEU A 31 -13.41 31.10 -1.85
C LEU A 31 -14.88 31.01 -1.45
N GLY A 32 -15.21 31.00 -0.16
CA GLY A 32 -16.59 30.86 0.33
C GLY A 32 -17.23 29.52 0.00
N ILE A 33 -16.44 28.47 -0.26
CA ILE A 33 -16.93 27.13 -0.58
C ILE A 33 -17.34 26.44 0.73
N ASP A 34 -18.50 25.79 0.77
CA ASP A 34 -18.87 25.01 1.95
C ASP A 34 -18.20 23.62 1.91
N ARG A 35 -18.00 23.02 3.08
CA ARG A 35 -17.49 21.64 3.19
C ARG A 35 -18.39 20.64 2.48
N GLU A 36 -19.69 20.89 2.42
CA GLU A 36 -20.61 20.02 1.69
C GLU A 36 -20.31 20.02 0.18
N ASP A 37 -19.99 21.18 -0.40
CA ASP A 37 -19.67 21.30 -1.82
C ASP A 37 -18.31 20.66 -2.15
N LEU A 38 -17.30 20.89 -1.30
CA LEU A 38 -16.02 20.19 -1.42
C LEU A 38 -16.20 18.67 -1.26
N GLY A 39 -17.06 18.25 -0.32
CA GLY A 39 -17.40 16.86 -0.12
C GLY A 39 -18.02 16.23 -1.37
N LYS A 40 -19.00 16.89 -1.99
CA LYS A 40 -19.64 16.43 -3.23
C LYS A 40 -18.63 16.24 -4.36
N GLU A 41 -17.74 17.20 -4.58
CA GLU A 41 -16.71 17.11 -5.61
C GLU A 41 -15.68 16.00 -5.34
N ALA A 42 -15.33 15.80 -4.06
CA ALA A 42 -14.41 14.75 -3.62
C ALA A 42 -15.09 13.38 -3.39
N PHE A 43 -16.38 13.25 -3.73
CA PHE A 43 -17.20 12.06 -3.48
C PHE A 43 -17.15 11.58 -2.01
N CYS A 44 -17.14 12.52 -1.06
CA CYS A 44 -17.04 12.23 0.36
C CYS A 44 -18.00 13.09 1.21
N GLY A 45 -18.34 12.62 2.41
CA GLY A 45 -19.28 13.31 3.29
C GLY A 45 -18.65 14.48 4.04
N TYR A 46 -19.48 15.46 4.43
CA TYR A 46 -19.08 16.62 5.26
C TYR A 46 -18.17 16.25 6.44
N SER A 47 -18.49 15.17 7.15
CA SER A 47 -17.71 14.73 8.32
C SER A 47 -16.28 14.34 7.97
N LEU A 48 -16.05 13.76 6.79
CA LEU A 48 -14.71 13.38 6.33
C LEU A 48 -13.90 14.64 5.96
N VAL A 49 -14.51 15.58 5.23
CA VAL A 49 -13.91 16.90 4.94
C VAL A 49 -13.47 17.59 6.24
N ALA A 50 -14.35 17.65 7.24
CA ALA A 50 -14.03 18.28 8.53
C ALA A 50 -12.89 17.57 9.29
N LYS A 51 -12.80 16.23 9.21
CA LYS A 51 -11.69 15.48 9.81
C LYS A 51 -10.36 15.71 9.08
N ILE A 52 -10.40 15.81 7.75
CA ILE A 52 -9.22 16.10 6.93
C ILE A 52 -8.71 17.51 7.24
N GLU A 53 -9.58 18.52 7.24
CA GLU A 53 -9.22 19.91 7.60
C GLU A 53 -8.64 20.03 9.02
N ALA A 54 -9.12 19.19 9.95
CA ALA A 54 -8.62 19.13 11.32
C ALA A 54 -7.32 18.31 11.48
N GLY A 55 -6.75 17.77 10.40
CA GLY A 55 -5.55 16.93 10.45
C GLY A 55 -5.76 15.56 11.11
N LYS A 56 -7.00 15.06 11.16
CA LYS A 56 -7.37 13.81 11.86
C LYS A 56 -7.60 12.62 10.94
N ARG A 57 -7.55 12.82 9.63
CA ARG A 57 -7.71 11.78 8.60
C ARG A 57 -6.89 12.15 7.39
N VAL A 58 -6.12 11.22 6.85
CA VAL A 58 -5.38 11.44 5.60
C VAL A 58 -6.35 11.63 4.43
N PRO A 59 -6.07 12.56 3.50
CA PRO A 59 -6.86 12.71 2.29
C PRO A 59 -6.66 11.50 1.38
N SER A 60 -7.71 11.10 0.65
CA SER A 60 -7.52 10.24 -0.51
C SER A 60 -6.88 11.05 -1.65
N PRO A 61 -6.28 10.41 -2.67
CA PRO A 61 -5.75 11.18 -3.78
C PRO A 61 -6.87 11.90 -4.58
N GLU A 62 -8.07 11.30 -4.69
CA GLU A 62 -9.25 11.94 -5.31
C GLU A 62 -9.63 13.23 -4.58
N PHE A 63 -9.47 13.27 -3.25
CA PHE A 63 -9.70 14.47 -2.46
C PHE A 63 -8.72 15.59 -2.84
N GLY A 64 -7.43 15.27 -3.00
CA GLY A 64 -6.44 16.24 -3.46
C GLY A 64 -6.73 16.75 -4.88
N GLU A 65 -7.10 15.85 -5.79
CA GLU A 65 -7.52 16.19 -7.16
C GLU A 65 -8.80 17.05 -7.18
N ALA A 66 -9.77 16.77 -6.31
CA ALA A 66 -10.98 17.56 -6.15
C ALA A 66 -10.69 18.99 -5.66
N CYS A 67 -9.80 19.13 -4.68
CA CYS A 67 -9.30 20.43 -4.25
C CYS A 67 -8.67 21.19 -5.42
N ASP A 68 -7.81 20.55 -6.22
CA ASP A 68 -7.17 21.21 -7.36
C ASP A 68 -8.17 21.62 -8.47
N ARG A 69 -9.29 20.89 -8.63
CA ARG A 69 -10.38 21.26 -9.55
C ARG A 69 -11.22 22.44 -9.04
N LEU A 70 -11.50 22.50 -7.73
CA LEU A 70 -12.33 23.56 -7.13
C LEU A 70 -11.57 24.85 -6.85
N PHE A 71 -10.29 24.75 -6.53
CA PHE A 71 -9.49 25.89 -6.12
C PHE A 71 -8.74 26.47 -7.32
N PRO A 72 -9.07 27.71 -7.76
CA PRO A 72 -8.38 28.36 -8.86
C PRO A 72 -6.88 28.51 -8.55
N ASP A 73 -6.05 28.44 -9.60
CA ASP A 73 -4.59 28.64 -9.52
C ASP A 73 -3.89 27.70 -8.51
N SER A 74 -4.50 26.56 -8.21
CA SER A 74 -3.91 25.52 -7.34
C SER A 74 -2.68 24.87 -7.96
N HIS A 75 -2.63 24.81 -9.31
CA HIS A 75 -1.53 24.23 -10.09
C HIS A 75 -1.06 22.87 -9.56
N GLY A 76 -1.98 22.00 -9.13
CA GLY A 76 -1.67 20.66 -8.62
C GLY A 76 -1.14 20.65 -7.19
N ARG A 77 -1.23 21.75 -6.44
CA ARG A 77 -0.71 21.89 -5.06
C ARG A 77 -1.31 20.81 -4.16
N PHE A 78 -2.63 20.62 -4.21
CA PHE A 78 -3.32 19.74 -3.28
C PHE A 78 -3.11 18.27 -3.62
N SER A 79 -3.06 17.88 -4.89
CA SER A 79 -2.63 16.53 -5.29
C SER A 79 -1.21 16.23 -4.83
N ARG A 80 -0.26 17.16 -4.97
CA ARG A 80 1.13 16.96 -4.50
C ARG A 80 1.22 16.83 -2.99
N LEU A 81 0.52 17.68 -2.24
CA LEU A 81 0.51 17.61 -0.78
C LEU A 81 -0.20 16.35 -0.27
N ALA A 82 -1.32 15.96 -0.87
CA ALA A 82 -2.03 14.73 -0.54
C ALA A 82 -1.13 13.50 -0.74
N ALA A 83 -0.42 13.42 -1.86
CA ALA A 83 0.55 12.35 -2.13
C ALA A 83 1.66 12.29 -1.06
N PHE A 84 2.17 13.44 -0.61
CA PHE A 84 3.16 13.50 0.47
C PHE A 84 2.59 13.00 1.81
N VAL A 85 1.41 13.47 2.20
CA VAL A 85 0.76 13.08 3.46
C VAL A 85 0.41 11.59 3.50
N LEU A 86 -0.04 11.02 2.37
CA LEU A 86 -0.30 9.59 2.24
C LEU A 86 0.96 8.75 2.51
N LYS A 87 2.13 9.18 2.03
CA LYS A 87 3.41 8.51 2.34
C LYS A 87 3.74 8.61 3.82
N CYS A 88 3.45 9.74 4.47
CA CYS A 88 3.70 9.94 5.88
C CYS A 88 2.86 9.01 6.79
N ALA A 89 1.74 8.48 6.30
CA ALA A 89 0.93 7.50 7.03
C ALA A 89 1.67 6.19 7.32
N PHE A 90 2.64 5.82 6.49
CA PHE A 90 3.46 4.62 6.70
C PHE A 90 4.56 4.85 7.74
N PRO A 91 4.98 3.78 8.46
CA PRO A 91 6.16 3.81 9.31
C PRO A 91 7.37 4.32 8.54
N GLN A 92 8.23 5.10 9.20
CA GLN A 92 9.40 5.73 8.55
C GLN A 92 10.30 4.71 7.83
N SER A 93 10.47 3.52 8.41
CA SER A 93 11.23 2.41 7.81
C SER A 93 10.66 1.90 6.48
N PHE A 94 9.37 2.09 6.24
CA PHE A 94 8.69 1.63 5.03
C PHE A 94 8.54 2.73 3.96
N ARG A 95 8.62 4.01 4.35
CA ARG A 95 8.46 5.14 3.41
C ARG A 95 9.43 5.07 2.23
N LYS A 96 10.69 4.72 2.49
CA LYS A 96 11.70 4.64 1.43
C LYS A 96 11.37 3.54 0.42
N TYR A 97 10.81 2.43 0.89
CA TYR A 97 10.34 1.38 0.00
C TYR A 97 9.19 1.88 -0.89
N VAL A 98 8.22 2.61 -0.33
CA VAL A 98 7.09 3.18 -1.11
C VAL A 98 7.58 4.15 -2.20
N GLU A 99 8.58 4.99 -1.90
CA GLU A 99 9.19 5.87 -2.90
C GLU A 99 9.83 5.11 -4.06
N LEU A 100 10.55 4.02 -3.76
CA LEU A 100 11.18 3.19 -4.78
C LEU A 100 10.13 2.38 -5.57
N GLU A 101 9.08 1.91 -4.90
CA GLU A 101 7.98 1.17 -5.53
C GLU A 101 7.27 2.02 -6.60
N GLU A 102 7.16 3.35 -6.40
CA GLU A 102 6.58 4.27 -7.38
C GLU A 102 7.39 4.38 -8.68
N ILE A 103 8.72 4.28 -8.62
CA ILE A 103 9.60 4.43 -9.78
C ILE A 103 10.09 3.09 -10.35
N ALA A 104 9.75 1.98 -9.71
CA ALA A 104 10.10 0.65 -10.20
C ALA A 104 9.46 0.34 -11.55
N THR A 105 10.16 -0.44 -12.37
CA THR A 105 9.66 -0.97 -13.64
C THR A 105 9.30 -2.45 -13.55
N VAL A 106 9.89 -3.17 -12.59
CA VAL A 106 9.50 -4.53 -12.22
C VAL A 106 9.39 -4.62 -10.69
N ILE A 107 8.31 -5.22 -10.22
CA ILE A 107 8.07 -5.50 -8.80
C ILE A 107 7.87 -7.00 -8.66
N ARG A 108 8.74 -7.65 -7.88
CA ARG A 108 8.63 -9.08 -7.55
C ARG A 108 8.36 -9.24 -6.07
N ARG A 109 7.32 -9.98 -5.71
CA ARG A 109 6.91 -10.13 -4.32
C ARG A 109 6.54 -11.56 -3.98
N PHE A 110 7.07 -12.03 -2.84
CA PHE A 110 6.64 -13.26 -2.21
C PHE A 110 6.04 -12.94 -0.84
N ASN A 111 4.85 -13.49 -0.58
CA ASN A 111 4.20 -13.37 0.72
C ASN A 111 3.66 -14.73 1.19
N CYS A 112 3.94 -15.08 2.44
CA CYS A 112 3.65 -16.39 3.02
C CYS A 112 2.32 -16.49 3.81
N TYR A 113 1.81 -15.39 4.36
CA TYR A 113 0.61 -15.44 5.23
C TYR A 113 -0.48 -14.43 4.88
N LEU A 114 -0.13 -13.41 4.11
CA LEU A 114 -1.03 -12.35 3.68
C LEU A 114 -0.92 -12.18 2.19
N VAL A 115 -2.01 -11.79 1.54
CA VAL A 115 -1.93 -11.32 0.16
C VAL A 115 -1.08 -10.03 0.11
N PRO A 116 -0.16 -9.86 -0.86
CA PRO A 116 0.70 -8.67 -0.94
C PRO A 116 -0.11 -7.37 -0.95
N GLY A 117 0.31 -6.37 -0.18
CA GLY A 117 -0.47 -5.13 0.02
C GLY A 117 -0.79 -4.33 -1.25
N LEU A 118 -0.06 -4.54 -2.34
CA LEU A 118 -0.31 -3.91 -3.65
C LEU A 118 -1.53 -4.50 -4.39
N VAL A 119 -1.98 -5.70 -4.01
CA VAL A 119 -3.05 -6.42 -4.71
C VAL A 119 -4.21 -6.75 -3.78
N GLN A 120 -4.25 -6.11 -2.61
CA GLN A 120 -5.32 -6.26 -1.64
C GLN A 120 -6.57 -5.48 -2.08
N THR A 121 -7.76 -6.02 -1.84
CA THR A 121 -8.99 -5.22 -1.85
C THR A 121 -9.02 -4.32 -0.62
N GLU A 122 -9.82 -3.25 -0.66
CA GLU A 122 -9.97 -2.35 0.48
C GLU A 122 -10.50 -3.09 1.73
N ASP A 123 -11.50 -3.96 1.54
CA ASP A 123 -12.09 -4.73 2.64
C ASP A 123 -11.10 -5.72 3.26
N TYR A 124 -10.28 -6.39 2.44
CA TYR A 124 -9.23 -7.26 2.95
C TYR A 124 -8.15 -6.46 3.68
N ALA A 125 -7.72 -5.32 3.11
CA ALA A 125 -6.75 -4.44 3.76
C ALA A 125 -7.26 -3.95 5.12
N ARG A 126 -8.54 -3.55 5.20
CA ARG A 126 -9.18 -3.12 6.44
C ARG A 126 -9.25 -4.27 7.45
N ALA A 127 -9.64 -5.46 7.01
CA ALA A 127 -9.70 -6.65 7.86
C ALA A 127 -8.32 -7.04 8.43
N VAL A 128 -7.26 -6.99 7.61
CA VAL A 128 -5.88 -7.24 8.07
C VAL A 128 -5.47 -6.18 9.09
N MET A 129 -5.73 -4.90 8.83
CA MET A 129 -5.38 -3.80 9.72
C MET A 129 -6.11 -3.87 11.07
N ALA A 130 -7.36 -4.34 11.07
CA ALA A 130 -8.18 -4.55 12.27
C ALA A 130 -7.55 -5.54 13.26
N THR A 131 -6.71 -6.46 12.78
CA THR A 131 -6.01 -7.44 13.64
C THR A 131 -4.75 -6.90 14.32
N GLY A 132 -4.26 -5.72 13.89
CA GLY A 132 -3.06 -5.08 14.42
C GLY A 132 -3.33 -4.05 15.52
N TYR A 133 -2.26 -3.50 16.09
CA TYR A 133 -2.31 -2.48 17.15
C TYR A 133 -2.27 -1.03 16.64
N ALA A 134 -2.32 -0.81 15.32
CA ALA A 134 -2.27 0.53 14.76
C ALA A 134 -3.50 1.35 15.17
N ARG A 135 -3.30 2.58 15.65
CA ARG A 135 -4.41 3.47 16.05
C ARG A 135 -5.09 4.15 14.85
N ASN A 136 -4.42 4.20 13.71
CA ASN A 136 -4.84 4.90 12.48
C ASN A 136 -5.08 3.92 11.31
N GLN A 137 -5.80 2.83 11.58
CA GLN A 137 -6.07 1.75 10.60
C GLN A 137 -6.66 2.31 9.29
N GLU A 138 -7.63 3.20 9.41
CA GLU A 138 -8.29 3.85 8.28
C GLU A 138 -7.32 4.68 7.42
N ASP A 139 -6.36 5.38 8.03
CA ASP A 139 -5.32 6.11 7.29
C ASP A 139 -4.38 5.16 6.55
N LEU A 140 -4.03 4.04 7.18
CA LEU A 140 -3.22 3.01 6.54
C LEU A 140 -3.96 2.32 5.37
N VAL A 141 -5.27 2.13 5.48
CA VAL A 141 -6.11 1.60 4.38
C VAL A 141 -6.11 2.59 3.23
N THR A 142 -6.41 3.87 3.47
CA THR A 142 -6.38 4.90 2.42
C THR A 142 -5.02 5.02 1.77
N ALA A 143 -3.94 5.07 2.56
CA ALA A 143 -2.58 5.10 2.04
C ALA A 143 -2.23 3.85 1.23
N ARG A 144 -2.71 2.67 1.65
CA ARG A 144 -2.50 1.42 0.91
C ARG A 144 -3.24 1.43 -0.43
N MET A 145 -4.50 1.85 -0.47
CA MET A 145 -5.28 1.92 -1.71
C MET A 145 -4.68 2.94 -2.68
N ALA A 146 -4.30 4.12 -2.17
CA ALA A 146 -3.62 5.14 -2.97
C ALA A 146 -2.33 4.62 -3.62
N ARG A 147 -1.56 3.82 -2.88
CA ARG A 147 -0.32 3.21 -3.36
C ARG A 147 -0.53 2.20 -4.49
N GLN A 148 -1.70 1.56 -4.60
CA GLN A 148 -1.98 0.59 -5.68
C GLN A 148 -2.14 1.23 -7.06
N ARG A 149 -2.43 2.54 -7.12
CA ARG A 149 -2.61 3.28 -8.37
C ARG A 149 -1.40 3.24 -9.31
N ILE A 150 -0.21 2.88 -8.81
CA ILE A 150 0.97 2.63 -9.66
C ILE A 150 0.71 1.55 -10.72
N LEU A 151 -0.22 0.61 -10.46
CA LEU A 151 -0.60 -0.45 -11.38
C LEU A 151 -1.61 0.02 -12.45
N GLU A 152 -2.19 1.22 -12.28
CA GLU A 152 -3.24 1.78 -13.15
C GLU A 152 -2.70 2.88 -14.07
N ARG A 153 -1.42 3.26 -13.94
CA ARG A 153 -0.78 4.28 -14.79
C ARG A 153 -0.61 3.78 -16.22
N ALA A 154 -0.39 4.69 -17.17
CA ALA A 154 -0.21 4.36 -18.59
C ALA A 154 0.90 3.31 -18.88
N HIS A 155 1.97 3.32 -18.08
CA HIS A 155 3.08 2.36 -18.16
C HIS A 155 3.28 1.69 -16.79
N PRO A 156 2.39 0.77 -16.37
CA PRO A 156 2.46 0.18 -15.04
C PRO A 156 3.70 -0.70 -14.90
N PRO A 157 4.25 -0.86 -13.67
CA PRO A 157 5.34 -1.81 -13.47
C PRO A 157 4.87 -3.23 -13.76
N ARG A 158 5.79 -4.07 -14.22
CA ARG A 158 5.55 -5.51 -14.32
C ARG A 158 5.53 -6.08 -12.91
N LEU A 159 4.34 -6.49 -12.46
CA LEU A 159 4.14 -7.06 -11.14
C LEU A 159 4.17 -8.58 -11.22
N TRP A 160 5.03 -9.22 -10.45
CA TRP A 160 5.06 -10.67 -10.27
C TRP A 160 4.90 -11.01 -8.80
N VAL A 161 3.73 -11.57 -8.45
CA VAL A 161 3.45 -12.01 -7.09
C VAL A 161 3.44 -13.53 -7.02
N ILE A 162 4.15 -14.06 -6.02
CA ILE A 162 4.05 -15.45 -5.59
C ILE A 162 3.41 -15.43 -4.21
N VAL A 163 2.26 -16.07 -4.07
CA VAL A 163 1.51 -16.12 -2.82
C VAL A 163 1.51 -17.55 -2.32
N ASP A 164 1.81 -17.76 -1.04
CA ASP A 164 1.65 -19.07 -0.43
C ASP A 164 0.18 -19.46 -0.32
N GLU A 165 -0.15 -20.72 -0.62
CA GLU A 165 -1.52 -21.22 -0.55
C GLU A 165 -2.16 -20.99 0.83
N ALA A 166 -1.38 -20.97 1.92
CA ALA A 166 -1.87 -20.66 3.25
C ALA A 166 -2.51 -19.26 3.34
N ALA A 167 -2.01 -18.27 2.58
CA ALA A 167 -2.59 -16.93 2.55
C ALA A 167 -3.95 -16.89 1.83
N LEU A 168 -4.23 -17.86 0.96
CA LEU A 168 -5.52 -17.99 0.27
C LEU A 168 -6.59 -18.63 1.15
N ARG A 169 -6.17 -19.51 2.09
CA ARG A 169 -7.09 -20.27 2.96
C ARG A 169 -7.30 -19.64 4.33
N ARG A 170 -6.41 -18.74 4.77
CA ARG A 170 -6.53 -18.06 6.06
C ARG A 170 -7.55 -16.92 5.97
N VAL A 171 -8.59 -17.01 6.79
CA VAL A 171 -9.71 -16.06 6.75
C VAL A 171 -9.34 -14.71 7.37
N TYR A 172 -9.52 -13.64 6.59
CA TYR A 172 -9.48 -12.25 7.04
C TYR A 172 -10.80 -11.57 6.68
N GLY A 173 -11.50 -11.00 7.66
CA GLY A 173 -12.74 -10.25 7.40
C GLY A 173 -13.96 -11.12 7.06
N GLY A 174 -13.82 -12.45 7.10
CA GLY A 174 -14.90 -13.40 6.80
C GLY A 174 -14.90 -13.87 5.33
N PRO A 175 -15.82 -14.79 4.98
CA PRO A 175 -15.85 -15.42 3.66
C PRO A 175 -16.03 -14.44 2.49
N GLU A 176 -16.93 -13.46 2.63
CA GLU A 176 -17.20 -12.44 1.60
C GLU A 176 -15.96 -11.61 1.25
N VAL A 177 -15.22 -11.18 2.28
CA VAL A 177 -13.98 -10.41 2.10
C VAL A 177 -12.90 -11.24 1.41
N MET A 178 -12.78 -12.51 1.80
CA MET A 178 -11.86 -13.44 1.15
C MET A 178 -12.25 -13.70 -0.31
N ARG A 179 -13.55 -13.87 -0.61
CA ARG A 179 -14.03 -14.06 -1.97
C ARG A 179 -13.60 -12.91 -2.88
N GLY A 180 -13.92 -11.67 -2.48
CA GLY A 180 -13.51 -10.48 -3.25
C GLY A 180 -11.99 -10.36 -3.39
N GLN A 181 -11.22 -10.76 -2.37
CA GLN A 181 -9.76 -10.78 -2.46
C GLN A 181 -9.23 -11.81 -3.47
N LEU A 182 -9.79 -13.01 -3.51
CA LEU A 182 -9.39 -14.04 -4.46
C LEU A 182 -9.80 -13.69 -5.90
N GLU A 183 -11.00 -13.11 -6.08
CA GLU A 183 -11.45 -12.59 -7.38
C GLU A 183 -10.53 -11.47 -7.90
N ARG A 184 -10.03 -10.61 -7.00
CA ARG A 184 -9.01 -9.60 -7.36
C ARG A 184 -7.71 -10.23 -7.85
N LEU A 185 -7.26 -11.32 -7.23
CA LEU A 185 -6.07 -12.04 -7.70
C LEU A 185 -6.27 -12.69 -9.07
N LEU A 186 -7.45 -13.27 -9.32
CA LEU A 186 -7.80 -13.80 -10.65
C LEU A 186 -7.83 -12.71 -11.71
N THR A 187 -8.49 -11.59 -11.42
CA THR A 187 -8.52 -10.42 -12.32
C THR A 187 -7.11 -9.93 -12.65
N LEU A 188 -6.23 -9.88 -11.65
CA LEU A 188 -4.84 -9.50 -11.83
C LEU A 188 -4.06 -10.51 -12.70
N ALA A 189 -4.30 -11.81 -12.50
CA ALA A 189 -3.67 -12.87 -13.28
C ALA A 189 -4.01 -12.79 -14.78
N ASP A 190 -5.20 -12.28 -15.10
CA ASP A 190 -5.68 -12.08 -16.47
C ASP A 190 -5.26 -10.72 -17.08
N THR A 191 -4.63 -9.84 -16.29
CA THR A 191 -4.25 -8.49 -16.71
C THR A 191 -2.76 -8.41 -17.02
N VAL A 192 -2.41 -8.26 -18.30
CA VAL A 192 -1.01 -8.01 -18.73
C VAL A 192 -0.53 -6.65 -18.21
N PRO A 193 0.71 -6.51 -17.72
CA PRO A 193 1.82 -7.47 -17.74
C PRO A 193 2.05 -8.22 -16.41
N HIS A 194 1.00 -8.43 -15.62
CA HIS A 194 1.13 -9.00 -14.28
C HIS A 194 1.20 -10.53 -14.30
N VAL A 195 1.84 -11.10 -13.28
CA VAL A 195 1.97 -12.55 -13.09
C VAL A 195 1.58 -12.88 -11.65
N VAL A 196 0.64 -13.80 -11.49
CA VAL A 196 0.23 -14.35 -10.19
C VAL A 196 0.58 -15.82 -10.19
N GLN A 197 1.34 -16.26 -9.20
CA GLN A 197 1.60 -17.66 -8.94
C GLN A 197 1.27 -18.03 -7.50
N VAL A 198 0.92 -19.30 -7.29
CA VAL A 198 0.71 -19.86 -5.97
C VAL A 198 1.82 -20.84 -5.63
N TYR A 199 2.43 -20.68 -4.47
CA TYR A 199 3.31 -21.67 -3.87
C TYR A 199 2.45 -22.70 -3.12
N PRO A 200 2.26 -23.92 -3.67
CA PRO A 200 1.27 -24.87 -3.15
C PRO A 200 1.77 -25.59 -1.91
N GLN A 201 0.84 -26.05 -1.05
CA GLN A 201 1.20 -26.81 0.16
C GLN A 201 1.91 -28.13 -0.13
N SER A 202 1.72 -28.68 -1.34
CA SER A 202 2.37 -29.90 -1.80
C SER A 202 3.85 -29.71 -2.19
N ALA A 203 4.32 -28.46 -2.33
CA ALA A 203 5.72 -28.19 -2.63
C ALA A 203 6.59 -28.38 -1.38
N ASP A 204 7.73 -29.07 -1.52
CA ASP A 204 8.72 -29.21 -0.45
C ASP A 204 9.12 -27.85 0.10
N HIS A 205 9.10 -27.70 1.42
CA HIS A 205 9.46 -26.45 2.10
C HIS A 205 10.84 -25.96 1.65
N PHE A 206 10.87 -24.81 1.00
CA PHE A 206 12.11 -24.11 0.72
C PHE A 206 12.58 -23.41 2.01
N HIS A 207 13.43 -24.09 2.79
CA HIS A 207 13.96 -23.59 4.07
C HIS A 207 14.61 -22.19 3.99
N GLY A 208 14.98 -21.72 2.79
CA GLY A 208 15.61 -20.41 2.57
C GLY A 208 14.67 -19.21 2.65
N VAL A 209 13.34 -19.39 2.65
CA VAL A 209 12.39 -18.27 2.68
C VAL A 209 11.32 -18.48 3.75
N VAL A 210 11.54 -17.87 4.92
CA VAL A 210 10.59 -17.88 6.05
C VAL A 210 9.87 -16.54 6.24
N SER A 211 10.26 -15.49 5.50
CA SER A 211 9.70 -14.14 5.62
C SER A 211 9.24 -13.61 4.26
N PRO A 212 8.19 -12.78 4.20
CA PRO A 212 7.84 -12.05 2.99
C PRO A 212 9.02 -11.19 2.53
N PHE A 213 9.30 -11.22 1.23
CA PHE A 213 10.36 -10.41 0.64
C PHE A 213 10.04 -10.06 -0.81
N GLY A 214 10.90 -9.29 -1.43
CA GLY A 214 10.72 -8.89 -2.82
C GLY A 214 11.86 -8.05 -3.35
N LEU A 215 11.77 -7.80 -4.64
CA LEU A 215 12.74 -7.05 -5.44
C LEU A 215 12.03 -5.93 -6.17
N LEU A 216 12.66 -4.77 -6.20
CA LEU A 216 12.34 -3.66 -7.08
C LEU A 216 13.46 -3.54 -8.10
N SER A 217 13.11 -3.59 -9.39
CA SER A 217 14.03 -3.32 -10.49
C SER A 217 13.65 -2.03 -11.20
N PHE A 218 14.65 -1.38 -11.78
CA PHE A 218 14.55 -0.07 -12.41
C PHE A 218 15.19 -0.11 -13.80
N ASP A 219 14.82 0.82 -14.67
CA ASP A 219 15.49 0.96 -15.98
C ASP A 219 16.94 1.48 -15.82
N GLU A 220 17.17 2.30 -14.79
CA GLU A 220 18.47 2.84 -14.43
C GLU A 220 18.72 2.65 -12.93
N GLY A 221 19.95 2.24 -12.59
CA GLY A 221 20.38 2.05 -11.19
C GLY A 221 20.39 0.59 -10.75
N ALA A 222 20.71 0.37 -9.47
CA ALA A 222 20.76 -0.95 -8.87
C ALA A 222 19.37 -1.43 -8.43
N ASP A 223 19.09 -2.71 -8.64
CA ASP A 223 17.94 -3.39 -8.03
C ASP A 223 18.01 -3.29 -6.50
N VAL A 224 16.84 -3.28 -5.85
CA VAL A 224 16.72 -3.18 -4.40
C VAL A 224 15.93 -4.36 -3.87
N ALA A 225 16.47 -5.03 -2.86
CA ALA A 225 15.78 -6.08 -2.11
C ALA A 225 15.10 -5.50 -0.87
N HIS A 226 13.89 -5.97 -0.60
CA HIS A 226 13.14 -5.64 0.62
C HIS A 226 12.66 -6.92 1.31
N VAL A 227 13.06 -7.10 2.56
CA VAL A 227 12.60 -8.19 3.44
C VAL A 227 11.71 -7.60 4.52
N GLU A 228 10.51 -8.15 4.72
CA GLU A 228 9.62 -7.73 5.80
C GLU A 228 10.05 -8.35 7.14
N GLY A 229 9.72 -7.67 8.23
CA GLY A 229 10.02 -8.12 9.59
C GLY A 229 9.10 -7.46 10.61
N LEU A 230 8.82 -8.16 11.72
CA LEU A 230 7.88 -7.71 12.75
C LEU A 230 8.25 -6.34 13.34
N LEU A 231 9.53 -6.07 13.53
CA LEU A 231 10.05 -4.83 14.13
C LEU A 231 10.53 -3.81 13.08
N GLY A 232 10.22 -4.05 11.81
CA GLY A 232 10.72 -3.28 10.69
C GLY A 232 11.37 -4.18 9.65
N GLY A 233 11.10 -3.88 8.38
CA GLY A 233 11.76 -4.53 7.26
C GLY A 233 13.18 -4.01 7.01
N ARG A 234 13.93 -4.73 6.19
CA ARG A 234 15.25 -4.32 5.68
C ARG A 234 15.15 -4.03 4.20
N LEU A 235 15.62 -2.85 3.81
CA LEU A 235 15.75 -2.41 2.43
C LEU A 235 17.25 -2.30 2.12
N THR A 236 17.72 -2.94 1.04
CA THR A 236 19.15 -3.00 0.70
C THR A 236 19.36 -3.00 -0.81
N ALA A 237 20.37 -2.25 -1.26
CA ALA A 237 20.87 -2.23 -2.62
C ALA A 237 22.25 -2.92 -2.73
N GLU A 238 22.71 -3.57 -1.65
CA GLU A 238 24.00 -4.26 -1.65
C GLU A 238 23.97 -5.42 -2.66
N PRO A 239 24.92 -5.49 -3.62
CA PRO A 239 24.86 -6.47 -4.71
C PRO A 239 24.72 -7.91 -4.25
N HIS A 240 25.40 -8.28 -3.15
CA HIS A 240 25.30 -9.61 -2.57
C HIS A 240 23.88 -9.90 -2.03
N ASP A 241 23.27 -8.98 -1.29
CA ASP A 241 21.92 -9.17 -0.75
C ASP A 241 20.87 -9.28 -1.85
N VAL A 242 21.02 -8.47 -2.89
CA VAL A 242 20.13 -8.49 -4.07
C VAL A 242 20.26 -9.81 -4.81
N ALA A 243 21.48 -10.31 -5.02
CA ALA A 243 21.71 -11.60 -5.66
C ALA A 243 21.06 -12.76 -4.87
N VAL A 244 21.20 -12.77 -3.54
CA VAL A 244 20.54 -13.76 -2.67
C VAL A 244 19.02 -13.70 -2.81
N ALA A 245 18.43 -12.49 -2.82
CA ALA A 245 16.99 -12.34 -3.01
C ALA A 245 16.54 -12.78 -4.42
N GLN A 246 17.32 -12.52 -5.46
CA GLN A 246 17.04 -12.96 -6.83
C GLN A 246 17.09 -14.49 -6.96
N GLU A 247 18.08 -15.14 -6.36
CA GLU A 247 18.19 -16.60 -6.32
C GLU A 247 16.99 -17.21 -5.56
N ALA A 248 16.67 -16.67 -4.38
CA ALA A 248 15.52 -17.13 -3.60
C ALA A 248 14.19 -16.99 -4.38
N PHE A 249 13.98 -15.86 -5.08
CA PHE A 249 12.79 -15.66 -5.89
C PHE A 249 12.75 -16.62 -7.10
N SER A 250 13.89 -16.91 -7.71
CA SER A 250 13.99 -17.87 -8.81
C SER A 250 13.66 -19.29 -8.37
N MET A 251 14.15 -19.69 -7.19
CA MET A 251 13.84 -20.99 -6.60
C MET A 251 12.36 -21.13 -6.23
N LEU A 252 11.75 -20.07 -5.67
CA LEU A 252 10.31 -20.02 -5.43
C LEU A 252 9.52 -20.14 -6.72
N THR A 253 9.92 -19.42 -7.76
CA THR A 253 9.28 -19.47 -9.07
C THR A 253 9.28 -20.89 -9.65
N ALA A 254 10.41 -21.61 -9.53
CA ALA A 254 10.55 -22.98 -10.02
C ALA A 254 9.68 -24.00 -9.26
N LYS A 255 9.31 -23.70 -8.02
CA LYS A 255 8.49 -24.56 -7.14
C LYS A 255 7.02 -24.14 -7.08
N ALA A 256 6.71 -22.90 -7.44
CA ALA A 256 5.35 -22.41 -7.54
C ALA A 256 4.64 -23.04 -8.74
N LEU A 257 3.31 -23.11 -8.67
CA LEU A 257 2.49 -23.54 -9.79
C LEU A 257 2.67 -22.61 -10.98
N SER A 258 2.44 -23.12 -12.19
CA SER A 258 2.34 -22.28 -13.39
C SER A 258 1.26 -21.19 -13.18
N PRO A 259 1.29 -20.04 -13.88
CA PRO A 259 0.25 -19.03 -13.74
C PRO A 259 -1.16 -19.60 -13.98
N LEU A 260 -1.32 -20.49 -14.96
CA LEU A 260 -2.59 -21.15 -15.24
C LEU A 260 -3.06 -22.07 -14.10
N ASP A 261 -2.16 -22.90 -13.57
CA ASP A 261 -2.51 -23.81 -12.47
C ASP A 261 -2.70 -23.06 -11.15
N SER A 262 -2.05 -21.91 -11.00
CA SER A 262 -2.27 -20.97 -9.89
C SER A 262 -3.69 -20.41 -9.91
N SER A 263 -4.16 -19.92 -11.06
CA SER A 263 -5.56 -19.46 -11.21
C SER A 263 -6.55 -20.58 -10.92
N ARG A 264 -6.30 -21.81 -11.42
CA ARG A 264 -7.14 -22.98 -11.12
C ARG A 264 -7.19 -23.29 -9.62
N LEU A 265 -6.05 -23.23 -8.94
CA LEU A 265 -6.01 -23.45 -7.49
C LEU A 265 -6.78 -22.35 -6.75
N ILE A 266 -6.62 -21.08 -7.14
CA ILE A 266 -7.37 -19.96 -6.54
C ILE A 266 -8.89 -20.16 -6.72
N GLU A 267 -9.35 -20.56 -7.91
CA GLU A 267 -10.75 -20.90 -8.17
C GLU A 267 -11.25 -22.07 -7.32
N SER A 268 -10.41 -23.10 -7.12
CA SER A 268 -10.74 -24.25 -6.26
C SER A 268 -10.94 -23.80 -4.81
N VAL A 269 -9.99 -23.01 -4.28
CA VAL A 269 -10.09 -22.46 -2.91
C VAL A 269 -11.33 -21.60 -2.76
N LEU A 270 -11.66 -20.76 -3.75
CA LEU A 270 -12.86 -19.94 -3.74
C LEU A 270 -14.14 -20.79 -3.62
N LYS A 271 -14.24 -21.86 -4.41
CA LYS A 271 -15.40 -22.79 -4.39
C LYS A 271 -15.48 -23.67 -3.16
N GLU A 272 -14.34 -24.05 -2.59
CA GLU A 272 -14.27 -24.94 -1.42
C GLU A 272 -14.48 -24.19 -0.09
N CYS A 273 -13.93 -22.98 0.03
CA CYS A 273 -13.82 -22.27 1.30
C CYS A 273 -14.73 -21.04 1.40
N TYR A 274 -15.14 -20.43 0.28
CA TYR A 274 -15.77 -19.10 0.26
C TYR A 274 -16.97 -19.00 -0.70
N GLN A 275 -17.78 -20.06 -0.82
CA GLN A 275 -19.06 -20.01 -1.54
C GLN A 275 -19.99 -18.92 -1.02
#